data_AF-A0A9P4VPJ6-F1
#
_entry.id   AF-A0A9P4VPJ6-F1
#
_cell.length_a   1.000
_cell.length_b   1.000
_cell.length_c   1.000
_cell.angle_alpha   90.00
_cell.angle_beta   90.00
_cell.angle_gamma   90.00
#
_symmetry.space_group_name_H-M   'P 1'
#
loop_
_entity.id
_entity.type
_entity.pdbx_description
1 polymer ?
#
loop_
_entity_poly.entity_id
_entity_poly.type
_entity_poly.pdbx_seq_one_letter_code
_entity_poly.pdbx_strand_id
1 'polypeptide(L)' 'MSSSHQRNEIMARLGIEQLPVLIAADPDDENTWEQLQQPAPMTQMMTVPGRKCPNCLAKGQTVWVIPGKCCPECGVPVND' A
#
# COMPACT_ATOMS: atom_id res chain seq x y z
N MET A 1 -20.28 12.01 -28.45
CA MET A 1 -19.72 12.46 -27.16
C MET A 1 -18.69 11.42 -26.76
N SER A 2 -17.42 11.79 -26.61
CA SER A 2 -16.33 10.82 -26.39
C SER A 2 -16.48 10.16 -25.02
N SER A 3 -16.45 8.84 -24.94
CA SER A 3 -16.70 8.04 -23.72
C SER A 3 -15.82 8.44 -22.53
N SER A 4 -14.62 8.97 -22.81
CA SER A 4 -13.70 9.49 -21.80
C SER A 4 -14.21 10.75 -21.10
N HIS A 5 -14.94 11.61 -21.81
CA HIS A 5 -15.49 12.86 -21.27
C HIS A 5 -16.62 12.58 -20.26
N GLN A 6 -17.51 11.64 -20.60
CA GLN A 6 -18.60 11.22 -19.71
C GLN A 6 -18.06 10.59 -18.42
N ARG A 7 -17.01 9.77 -18.52
CA ARG A 7 -16.35 9.18 -17.34
C ARG A 7 -15.80 10.26 -16.40
N ASN A 8 -15.13 11.28 -16.96
CA ASN A 8 -14.54 12.36 -16.18
C ASN A 8 -15.58 13.22 -15.46
N GLU A 9 -16.69 13.52 -16.12
CA GLU A 9 -17.80 14.27 -15.54
C GLU A 9 -18.46 13.52 -14.36
N ILE A 10 -18.61 12.19 -14.49
CA ILE A 10 -19.13 11.35 -13.40
C ILE A 10 -18.20 11.38 -12.19
N MET A 11 -16.89 11.30 -12.39
CA MET A 11 -15.91 11.34 -11.29
C MET A 11 -15.93 12.68 -10.57
N ALA A 12 -16.02 13.78 -11.31
CA ALA A 12 -16.13 15.13 -10.74
C ALA A 12 -17.39 15.29 -9.88
N ARG A 13 -18.53 14.78 -10.34
CA ARG A 13 -19.81 14.82 -9.58
C ARG A 13 -19.77 14.03 -8.28
N LEU A 14 -18.94 12.99 -8.21
CA LEU A 14 -18.79 12.15 -7.02
C LEU A 14 -17.71 12.68 -6.06
N GLY A 15 -17.01 13.77 -6.40
CA GLY A 15 -15.88 14.27 -5.62
C GLY A 15 -14.68 13.32 -5.63
N ILE A 16 -14.56 12.47 -6.65
CA ILE A 16 -13.45 11.52 -6.79
C ILE A 16 -12.35 12.19 -7.62
N GLU A 17 -11.24 12.54 -6.98
CA GLU A 17 -10.05 13.01 -7.69
C GLU A 17 -9.32 11.81 -8.33
N GLN A 18 -9.01 11.93 -9.63
CA GLN A 18 -8.19 10.93 -10.31
C GLN A 18 -6.75 11.03 -9.81
N LEU A 19 -6.24 9.94 -9.24
CA LEU A 19 -4.81 9.77 -8.99
C LEU A 19 -4.06 9.88 -10.32
N PRO A 20 -2.87 10.51 -10.34
CA PRO A 20 -2.07 10.63 -11.54
C PRO A 20 -1.78 9.24 -12.13
N VAL A 21 -1.86 9.15 -13.45
CA VAL A 21 -1.53 7.93 -14.18
C VAL A 21 -0.03 7.69 -13.99
N LEU A 22 0.32 6.63 -13.28
CA LEU A 22 1.68 6.10 -13.31
C LEU A 22 1.87 5.53 -14.72
N ILE A 23 2.47 6.33 -15.60
CA ILE A 23 2.79 5.95 -16.97
C ILE A 23 3.62 4.66 -16.89
N ALA A 24 3.23 3.61 -17.63
CA ALA A 24 4.11 2.47 -17.84
C ALA A 24 5.33 3.01 -18.58
N ALA A 25 6.46 3.12 -17.88
CA ALA A 25 7.66 3.78 -18.36
C ALA A 25 8.03 3.27 -19.76
N ASP A 26 7.93 4.14 -20.76
CA ASP A 26 8.59 3.91 -22.04
C ASP A 26 10.08 4.22 -21.81
N PRO A 27 11.00 3.27 -22.06
CA PRO A 27 12.39 3.39 -21.65
C PRO A 27 13.18 4.46 -22.43
N ASP A 28 12.57 5.17 -23.39
CA ASP A 28 13.22 6.19 -24.23
C ASP A 28 12.73 7.63 -23.96
N ASP A 29 11.71 7.83 -23.11
CA ASP A 29 11.11 9.15 -22.88
C ASP A 29 11.77 9.93 -21.72
N GLU A 30 12.72 10.83 -22.03
CA GLU A 30 13.50 11.62 -21.06
C GLU A 30 12.65 12.30 -19.94
N ASN A 31 11.40 12.65 -20.25
CA ASN A 31 10.47 13.28 -19.31
C ASN A 31 10.03 12.37 -18.15
N THR A 32 10.11 11.04 -18.33
CA THR A 32 9.75 10.02 -17.31
C THR A 32 10.74 10.00 -16.13
N TRP A 33 12.03 10.26 -16.37
CA TRP A 33 13.06 10.26 -15.33
C TRP A 33 12.92 11.46 -14.40
N GLU A 34 12.57 12.61 -14.97
CA GLU A 34 12.36 13.85 -14.24
C GLU A 34 11.10 13.78 -13.35
N GLN A 35 10.08 13.03 -13.78
CA GLN A 35 8.87 12.75 -13.00
C GLN A 35 9.11 11.76 -11.85
N LEU A 36 9.97 10.75 -12.02
CA LEU A 36 10.37 9.81 -10.96
C LEU A 36 11.22 10.47 -9.86
N GLN A 37 11.81 11.63 -10.14
CA GLN A 37 12.60 12.43 -9.20
C GLN A 37 11.75 13.42 -8.40
N GLN A 38 10.45 13.53 -8.69
CA GLN A 38 9.55 14.33 -7.88
C GLN A 38 9.47 13.73 -6.46
N PRO A 39 9.55 14.55 -5.40
CA PRO A 39 9.41 14.05 -4.04
C PRO A 39 8.02 13.46 -3.90
N ALA A 40 7.93 12.13 -3.86
CA ALA A 40 6.70 11.44 -3.54
C ALA A 40 6.13 12.06 -2.25
N PRO A 41 4.81 12.35 -2.18
CA PRO A 41 4.21 12.86 -0.95
C PRO A 41 4.62 11.91 0.16
N MET A 42 5.20 12.48 1.22
CA MET A 42 5.89 11.78 2.31
C MET A 42 4.95 10.74 2.91
N THR A 43 4.90 9.55 2.31
CA THR A 43 4.11 8.46 2.80
C THR A 43 4.91 7.99 3.99
N GLN A 44 4.52 8.47 5.17
CA GLN A 44 5.16 8.10 6.41
C GLN A 44 5.07 6.59 6.49
N MET A 45 6.17 5.92 6.17
CA MET A 45 6.28 4.47 6.17
C MET A 45 6.21 4.08 7.64
N MET A 46 5.00 3.96 8.17
CA MET A 46 4.80 3.41 9.50
C MET A 46 5.20 1.93 9.37
N THR A 47 6.47 1.65 9.64
CA THR A 47 6.98 0.30 9.77
C THR A 47 6.23 -0.30 10.95
N VAL A 48 5.17 -1.06 10.67
CA VAL A 48 4.46 -1.79 11.72
C VAL A 48 5.49 -2.75 12.31
N PRO A 49 5.92 -2.58 13.57
CA PRO A 49 6.90 -3.48 14.15
C PRO A 49 6.19 -4.82 14.36
N GLY A 50 6.46 -5.77 13.48
CA GLY A 50 5.97 -7.14 13.66
C GLY A 50 6.49 -7.70 14.98
N ARG A 51 5.71 -8.56 15.64
CA ARG A 51 6.11 -9.27 16.86
C ARG A 51 6.08 -10.77 16.63
N LYS A 52 7.00 -11.51 17.26
CA LYS A 52 6.93 -12.98 17.26
C LYS A 52 5.76 -13.46 18.12
N CYS A 53 4.97 -14.39 17.62
CA CYS A 53 3.93 -15.04 18.40
C CYS A 53 4.56 -15.85 19.57
N PRO A 54 4.24 -15.55 20.84
CA PRO A 54 4.86 -16.22 21.98
C PRO A 54 4.49 -17.71 22.08
N ASN A 55 3.27 -18.07 21.68
CA ASN A 55 2.80 -19.46 21.74
C ASN A 55 3.48 -20.35 20.69
N CYS A 56 3.68 -19.84 19.46
CA CYS A 56 4.45 -20.54 18.45
C CYS A 56 5.94 -20.60 18.83
N LEU A 57 6.46 -19.52 19.41
CA LEU A 57 7.86 -19.47 19.84
C LEU A 57 8.15 -20.52 20.92
N ALA A 58 7.23 -20.75 21.85
CA ALA A 58 7.34 -21.81 22.87
C ALA A 58 7.37 -23.23 22.26
N LYS A 59 6.84 -23.41 21.06
CA LYS A 59 6.89 -24.66 20.30
C LYS A 59 8.11 -24.75 19.38
N GLY A 60 9.00 -23.75 19.41
CA GLY A 60 10.18 -23.67 18.54
C GLY A 60 9.92 -23.08 17.15
N GLN A 61 8.72 -22.54 16.89
CA GLN A 61 8.36 -21.96 15.59
C GLN A 61 8.33 -20.43 15.67
N THR A 62 9.06 -19.74 14.78
CA THR A 62 9.02 -18.28 14.71
C THR A 62 7.98 -17.82 13.70
N VAL A 63 6.89 -17.22 14.20
CA VAL A 63 5.80 -16.65 13.40
C VAL A 63 5.70 -15.16 13.73
N TRP A 64 5.78 -14.29 12.73
CA TRP A 64 5.63 -12.84 12.89
C TRP A 64 4.18 -12.43 12.72
N VAL A 65 3.69 -11.58 13.63
CA VAL A 65 2.28 -11.17 13.71
C VAL A 65 2.23 -9.66 13.92
N ILE A 66 1.23 -9.02 13.32
CA ILE A 66 0.90 -7.62 13.60
C ILE A 66 0.31 -7.55 15.02
N PRO A 67 0.84 -6.70 15.92
CA PRO A 67 0.25 -6.51 17.24
C PRO A 67 -1.25 -6.19 17.18
N GLY A 68 -2.04 -6.78 18.07
CA GLY A 68 -3.51 -6.68 18.08
C GLY A 68 -4.23 -7.61 17.10
N LYS A 69 -3.51 -8.47 16.37
CA LYS A 69 -4.10 -9.52 15.52
C LYS A 69 -3.85 -10.93 16.07
N CYS A 70 -4.68 -11.88 15.65
CA CYS A 70 -4.48 -13.29 15.95
C CYS A 70 -3.34 -13.87 15.11
N CYS A 71 -2.54 -14.74 15.73
CA CYS A 71 -1.52 -15.50 15.03
C CYS A 71 -2.17 -16.40 13.96
N PRO A 72 -1.68 -16.40 12.71
CA PRO A 72 -2.26 -17.23 11.66
C PRO A 72 -2.08 -18.73 11.90
N GLU A 73 -1.01 -19.12 12.60
CA GLU A 73 -0.66 -20.53 12.84
C GLU A 73 -1.41 -21.14 14.02
N CYS A 74 -1.62 -20.38 15.10
CA CYS A 74 -2.23 -20.92 16.33
C CYS A 74 -3.51 -20.22 16.79
N GLY A 75 -3.94 -19.15 16.11
CA GLY A 75 -5.15 -18.39 16.43
C GLY A 75 -5.07 -17.52 17.69
N VAL A 76 -3.98 -17.58 18.46
CA VAL A 76 -3.82 -16.81 19.71
C VAL A 76 -3.61 -15.32 19.39
N PRO A 77 -4.37 -14.39 20.01
CA PRO A 77 -4.14 -12.97 19.88
C PRO A 77 -2.75 -12.58 20.37
N VAL A 78 -2.01 -11.84 19.55
CA VAL A 78 -0.70 -11.32 19.90
C VAL A 78 -0.85 -9.84 20.22
N ASN A 79 -0.95 -9.51 21.51
CA ASN A 79 -0.96 -8.12 21.98
C ASN A 79 0.41 -7.75 22.57
N ASP A 80 0.68 -6.45 22.68
CA ASP A 80 1.95 -5.92 23.20
C ASP A 80 2.24 -6.34 24.65
#